data_AF-A0A850AFL0-F1
#
_entry.id   AF-A0A850AFL0-F1
#
_cell.length_a   1.000
_cell.length_b   1.000
_cell.length_c   1.000
_cell.angle_alpha   90.00
_cell.angle_beta   90.00
_cell.angle_gamma   90.00
#
_symmetry.space_group_name_H-M   'P 1'
#
loop_
_entity.id
_entity.type
_entity.pdbx_description
1 polymer ?
#
loop_
_entity_poly.entity_id
_entity_poly.type
_entity_poly.pdbx_seq_one_letter_code
_entity_poly.pdbx_strand_id
1 'polypeptide(L)'
;MNADTPNQFILNTEEQEMVDLLREEMGLESSAEVMHLLVRQAIQRIAITCPQCGHFARVTERDQAECRSCLSVITLSEDIWDATRTPAG
;
A
#
# COMPACT_ATOMS: atom_id res chain seq x y z
N MET A 1 20.67 16.68 -12.97
CA MET A 1 20.58 15.34 -12.35
C MET A 1 19.25 14.76 -12.85
N ASN A 2 19.29 13.98 -13.93
CA ASN A 2 18.15 13.29 -14.55
C ASN A 2 18.39 11.78 -14.29
N ALA A 3 17.43 10.90 -14.02
CA ALA A 3 16.01 10.92 -14.29
C ALA A 3 15.26 10.05 -13.25
N ASP A 4 14.13 10.55 -12.75
CA ASP A 4 13.03 9.69 -12.31
C ASP A 4 12.60 8.88 -13.53
N THR A 5 13.06 7.64 -13.63
CA THR A 5 12.58 6.74 -14.68
C THR A 5 11.20 6.27 -14.21
N PRO A 6 10.10 6.59 -14.91
CA PRO A 6 8.80 6.03 -14.56
C PRO A 6 8.93 4.52 -14.69
N ASN A 7 8.61 3.81 -13.60
CA ASN A 7 8.58 2.36 -13.55
C ASN A 7 7.58 1.89 -14.62
N GLN A 8 8.06 1.58 -15.83
CA GLN A 8 7.23 1.09 -16.92
C GLN A 8 6.86 -0.35 -16.61
N PHE A 9 5.78 -0.52 -15.85
CA PHE A 9 5.08 -1.78 -15.74
C PHE A 9 4.51 -2.12 -17.12
N ILE A 10 5.14 -3.07 -17.81
CA ILE A 10 4.63 -3.62 -19.07
C ILE A 10 3.70 -4.77 -18.69
N LEU A 11 2.40 -4.55 -18.85
CA LEU A 11 1.38 -5.56 -18.67
C LEU A 11 1.33 -6.48 -19.90
N ASN A 12 1.05 -7.76 -19.68
CA ASN A 12 0.72 -8.65 -20.79
C ASN A 12 -0.70 -8.35 -21.33
N THR A 13 -1.08 -8.96 -22.45
CA THR A 13 -2.37 -8.69 -23.12
C THR A 13 -3.58 -8.92 -22.21
N GLU A 14 -3.59 -10.03 -21.46
CA GLU A 14 -4.70 -10.37 -20.56
C GLU A 14 -4.78 -9.40 -19.38
N GLU A 15 -3.64 -9.04 -18.79
CA GLU A 15 -3.56 -8.04 -17.73
C GLU A 15 -4.03 -6.66 -18.21
N GLN A 16 -3.69 -6.28 -19.43
CA GLN A 16 -4.12 -5.03 -20.03
C GLN A 16 -5.64 -5.02 -20.26
N GLU A 17 -6.22 -6.10 -20.77
CA GLU A 17 -7.68 -6.25 -20.92
C GLU A 17 -8.39 -6.12 -19.57
N MET A 18 -7.84 -6.72 -18.50
CA MET A 18 -8.42 -6.58 -17.16
C MET A 18 -8.34 -5.16 -16.62
N VAL A 19 -7.23 -4.46 -16.85
CA VAL A 19 -7.09 -3.05 -16.46
C VAL A 19 -8.06 -2.16 -17.21
N ASP A 20 -8.32 -2.44 -18.48
CA ASP A 20 -9.28 -1.67 -19.28
C ASP A 20 -10.72 -1.88 -18.81
N LEU A 21 -11.11 -3.12 -18.48
CA LEU A 21 -12.41 -3.41 -17.86
C LEU A 21 -12.57 -2.69 -16.51
N LEU A 22 -11.55 -2.72 -15.66
CA LEU A 22 -11.57 -2.04 -14.36
C LEU A 22 -11.68 -0.52 -14.53
N ARG A 23 -10.96 0.06 -15.49
CA ARG A 23 -11.03 1.49 -15.79
C ARG A 23 -12.46 1.90 -16.16
N GLU A 24 -13.10 1.14 -17.04
CA GLU A 24 -14.47 1.42 -17.50
C GLU A 24 -15.49 1.28 -16.37
N GLU A 25 -15.45 0.18 -15.62
CA GLU A 25 -16.35 -0.08 -14.50
C GLU A 25 -16.22 1.00 -13.39
N MET A 26 -15.00 1.46 -13.14
CA MET A 26 -14.72 2.46 -12.10
C MET A 26 -14.88 3.92 -12.59
N GLY A 27 -15.11 4.13 -13.89
CA GLY A 27 -15.23 5.47 -14.49
C GLY A 27 -13.95 6.30 -14.41
N LEU A 28 -12.79 5.66 -14.54
CA LEU A 28 -11.47 6.30 -14.42
C LEU A 28 -10.96 6.81 -15.78
N GLU A 29 -10.13 7.84 -15.75
CA GLU A 29 -9.68 8.51 -16.98
C GLU A 29 -8.52 7.76 -17.65
N SER A 30 -7.76 6.96 -16.89
CA SER A 30 -6.59 6.24 -17.41
C SER A 30 -6.27 4.94 -16.68
N SER A 31 -5.56 4.04 -17.36
CA SER A 31 -5.01 2.81 -16.79
C SER A 31 -4.02 3.10 -15.65
N ALA A 32 -3.35 4.25 -15.66
CA ALA A 32 -2.47 4.67 -14.58
C ALA A 32 -3.23 4.89 -13.26
N GLU A 33 -4.43 5.46 -13.31
CA GLU A 33 -5.28 5.63 -12.12
C GLU A 33 -5.72 4.29 -11.54
N VAL A 34 -6.07 3.32 -12.40
CA VAL A 34 -6.35 1.94 -11.98
C VAL A 34 -5.15 1.37 -11.24
N MET A 35 -3.95 1.47 -11.81
CA MET A 35 -2.74 0.96 -11.18
C MET A 35 -2.45 1.64 -9.84
N HIS A 36 -2.62 2.96 -9.74
CA HIS A 36 -2.47 3.68 -8.48
C HIS A 36 -3.46 3.21 -7.41
N LEU A 37 -4.71 2.94 -7.78
CA LEU A 37 -5.72 2.43 -6.86
C LEU A 37 -5.41 1.00 -6.42
N LEU A 38 -5.04 0.12 -7.35
CA LEU A 38 -4.66 -1.27 -7.04
C LEU A 38 -3.44 -1.31 -6.12
N VAL A 39 -2.43 -0.48 -6.38
CA VAL A 39 -1.25 -0.36 -5.51
C VAL A 39 -1.65 0.15 -4.12
N ARG A 40 -2.51 1.18 -4.03
CA ARG A 40 -3.00 1.69 -2.74
C ARG A 40 -3.76 0.62 -1.96
N GLN A 41 -4.65 -0.13 -2.61
CA GLN A 41 -5.40 -1.22 -1.99
C GLN A 41 -4.49 -2.36 -1.53
N ALA A 42 -3.48 -2.72 -2.34
CA ALA A 42 -2.50 -3.72 -1.97
C ALA A 42 -1.68 -3.29 -0.75
N ILE A 43 -1.23 -2.03 -0.72
CA ILE A 43 -0.49 -1.44 0.41
C ILE A 43 -1.32 -1.45 1.69
N GLN A 44 -2.60 -1.08 1.63
CA GLN A 44 -3.49 -1.09 2.81
C GLN A 44 -3.59 -2.47 3.48
N ARG A 45 -3.33 -3.56 2.75
CA ARG A 45 -3.37 -4.93 3.30
C ARG A 45 -2.09 -5.36 3.99
N ILE A 46 -0.95 -4.74 3.67
CA ILE A 46 0.38 -5.23 4.08
C ILE A 46 1.23 -4.20 4.81
N ALA A 47 0.89 -2.92 4.71
CA ALA A 47 1.70 -1.84 5.21
C ALA A 47 1.12 -1.29 6.50
N ILE A 48 1.99 -1.13 7.48
CA ILE A 48 1.68 -0.46 8.74
C ILE A 48 2.26 0.95 8.64
N THR A 49 1.53 1.94 9.16
CA THR A 49 2.07 3.30 9.21
C THR A 49 3.09 3.37 10.35
N CYS A 50 4.32 3.78 10.05
CA CYS A 50 5.35 3.97 11.05
C CYS A 50 4.92 5.09 12.03
N PRO A 51 4.80 4.80 13.33
CA PRO A 51 4.34 5.80 14.30
C PRO A 51 5.34 6.94 14.50
N GLN A 52 6.60 6.72 14.12
CA GLN A 52 7.67 7.70 14.34
C GLN A 52 7.81 8.73 13.22
N CYS A 53 7.47 8.36 11.97
CA CYS A 53 7.67 9.26 10.83
C CYS A 53 6.52 9.30 9.83
N GLY A 54 5.42 8.55 10.06
CA GLY A 54 4.25 8.54 9.20
C GLY A 54 4.42 7.83 7.84
N HIS A 55 5.61 7.30 7.53
CA HIS A 55 5.84 6.53 6.31
C HIS A 55 5.44 5.06 6.47
N PHE A 56 5.31 4.35 5.36
CA PHE A 56 5.03 2.92 5.41
C PHE A 56 6.20 2.12 5.98
N ALA A 57 5.88 1.22 6.91
CA ALA A 57 6.75 0.17 7.41
C ALA A 57 6.31 -1.18 6.84
N ARG A 58 7.29 -2.03 6.54
CA ARG A 58 7.08 -3.37 6.00
C ARG A 58 7.15 -4.38 7.14
N VAL A 59 6.14 -5.23 7.27
CA VAL A 59 6.17 -6.37 8.20
C VAL A 59 7.31 -7.32 7.79
N THR A 60 8.22 -7.59 8.71
CA THR A 60 9.41 -8.44 8.48
C THR A 60 9.29 -9.77 9.21
N GLU A 61 8.73 -9.77 10.41
CA GLU A 61 8.46 -10.94 11.23
C GLU A 61 7.02 -10.89 11.76
N ARG A 62 6.56 -11.94 12.45
CA ARG A 62 5.17 -12.04 12.93
C ARG A 62 4.78 -10.85 13.82
N ASP A 63 5.72 -10.33 14.58
CA ASP A 63 5.56 -9.29 15.59
C ASP A 63 6.44 -8.06 15.31
N GLN A 64 6.96 -7.90 14.09
CA GLN A 64 7.87 -6.80 13.76
C GLN A 64 7.62 -6.21 12.37
N ALA A 65 7.76 -4.89 12.28
CA ALA A 65 7.82 -4.16 11.03
C ALA A 65 9.00 -3.19 10.98
N GLU A 66 9.64 -3.08 9.83
CA GLU A 66 10.75 -2.15 9.60
C GLU A 66 10.31 -0.96 8.76
N CYS A 67 10.56 0.25 9.27
CA CYS A 67 10.41 1.46 8.48
C CYS A 67 11.74 1.80 7.80
N ARG A 68 11.77 1.79 6.47
CA ARG A 68 12.99 2.15 5.71
C ARG A 68 13.26 3.65 5.64
N SER A 69 12.29 4.50 6.00
CA SER A 69 12.46 5.95 5.97
C SER A 69 13.23 6.48 7.17
N CYS A 70 12.89 6.03 8.38
CA CYS A 70 13.57 6.43 9.62
C CYS A 70 14.42 5.32 10.26
N LEU A 71 14.46 4.14 9.62
CA LEU A 71 15.18 2.95 10.09
C LEU A 71 14.69 2.41 11.44
N SER A 72 13.46 2.76 11.84
CA SER A 72 12.86 2.25 13.07
C SER A 72 12.40 0.81 12.91
N VAL A 73 12.62 -0.01 13.93
CA VAL A 73 11.95 -1.30 14.10
C VAL A 73 10.72 -1.09 15.00
N ILE A 74 9.57 -1.55 14.54
CA ILE A 74 8.27 -1.41 15.20
C ILE A 74 7.87 -2.80 15.68
N THR A 75 7.74 -2.97 17.00
CA THR A 75 7.14 -4.19 17.57
C THR A 75 5.62 -4.11 17.42
N LEU A 76 5.05 -5.09 16.76
CA LEU A 76 3.61 -5.26 16.56
C LEU A 76 3.07 -6.07 17.74
N SER A 77 2.46 -5.40 18.71
CA SER A 77 1.70 -6.09 19.74
C SER A 77 0.36 -6.57 19.16
N GLU A 78 -0.09 -7.76 19.54
CA GLU A 78 -1.41 -8.31 19.15
C GLU A 78 -2.58 -7.40 19.58
N ASP A 79 -2.32 -6.43 20.46
CA ASP A 79 -3.30 -5.48 21.01
C ASP A 79 -3.80 -4.41 20.02
N ILE A 80 -3.25 -4.32 18.79
CA ILE A 80 -3.64 -3.30 17.78
C ILE A 80 -4.41 -3.92 16.60
N TRP A 81 -5.17 -4.98 16.83
CA TRP A 81 -6.23 -5.42 15.90
C TRP A 81 -7.65 -5.17 16.43
N ASP A 82 -7.81 -4.50 17.58
CA ASP A 82 -9.13 -4.10 18.08
C ASP A 82 -9.40 -2.62 17.78
N ALA A 83 -9.60 -2.31 16.49
CA ALA A 83 -10.16 -1.02 16.06
C ALA A 83 -11.67 -0.90 16.36
N THR A 84 -12.19 -1.68 17.31
CA THR A 84 -13.60 -1.75 17.68
C THR A 84 -13.82 -1.99 19.17
N ARG A 85 -13.33 -1.10 20.04
CA ARG A 85 -13.94 -0.92 21.38
C ARG A 85 -13.83 0.53 21.88
N THR A 86 -14.95 1.21 21.69
CA THR A 86 -15.45 2.49 22.22
C THR A 86 -14.86 2.97 23.56
N PRO A 87 -14.60 4.28 23.75
CA PRO A 87 -14.33 4.83 25.07
C PRO A 87 -15.63 4.97 25.87
N ALA A 88 -15.68 4.37 27.06
CA ALA A 88 -16.64 4.74 28.10
C ALA A 88 -15.94 4.61 29.45
N GLY A 89 -15.73 5.76 30.09
CA GLY A 89 -15.15 5.92 31.42
C GLY A 89 -14.90 7.39 31.71
#